data_AF-A0A928E3H0-F1
#
_entry.id   AF-A0A928E3H0-F1
#
_cell.length_a   1.000
_cell.length_b   1.000
_cell.length_c   1.000
_cell.angle_alpha   90.00
_cell.angle_beta   90.00
_cell.angle_gamma   90.00
#
_symmetry.space_group_name_H-M   'P 1'
#
loop_
_entity.id
_entity.type
_entity.pdbx_description
1 polymer ?
#
loop_
_entity_poly.entity_id
_entity_poly.type
_entity_poly.pdbx_seq_one_letter_code
_entity_poly.pdbx_strand_id
1 'polypeptide(L)'
;MKKIILIFAIFLGLCTNANADIYHGIDIDAVYNSSDWSSKDKIKDIIDDYTLTLQYKSKLTQCSKNIERFNCMDLLAEKVITHFYNYNMETNLQVYHNYVNAIFDAYGVVYCLNKYNVPAGTLCNIDNEGKSALLIEQYINDLILQIQKDIFEFDFIKNYN
;
A
#
# COMPACT_ATOMS: atom_id res chain seq x y z
N MET A 1 -46.19 -50.24 -40.00
CA MET A 1 -44.97 -50.46 -39.18
C MET A 1 -44.57 -49.14 -38.54
N LYS A 2 -44.21 -49.19 -37.26
CA LYS A 2 -44.18 -48.05 -36.31
C LYS A 2 -43.09 -47.02 -36.64
N LYS A 3 -43.46 -45.74 -36.61
CA LYS A 3 -42.55 -44.58 -36.68
C LYS A 3 -41.71 -44.55 -35.41
N ILE A 4 -40.38 -44.62 -35.53
CA ILE A 4 -39.47 -44.37 -34.40
C ILE A 4 -38.91 -42.97 -34.60
N ILE A 5 -39.54 -42.02 -33.89
CA ILE A 5 -39.02 -40.67 -33.70
C ILE A 5 -37.99 -40.80 -32.58
N LEU A 6 -36.70 -40.65 -32.92
CA LEU A 6 -35.66 -40.50 -31.90
C LEU A 6 -35.64 -39.03 -31.48
N ILE A 7 -36.15 -38.78 -30.27
CA ILE A 7 -36.13 -37.46 -29.63
C ILE A 7 -34.66 -37.16 -29.31
N PHE A 8 -34.09 -36.19 -30.01
CA PHE A 8 -32.77 -35.64 -29.67
C PHE A 8 -32.88 -35.03 -28.28
N ALA A 9 -32.15 -35.61 -27.33
CA ALA A 9 -32.12 -35.17 -25.95
C ALA A 9 -31.78 -33.68 -25.90
N ILE A 10 -32.66 -32.96 -25.21
CA ILE A 10 -32.53 -31.58 -24.77
C ILE A 10 -31.08 -31.34 -24.35
N PHE A 11 -30.38 -30.48 -25.08
CA PHE A 11 -29.15 -29.88 -24.58
C PHE A 11 -29.52 -29.23 -23.24
N LEU A 12 -29.02 -29.82 -22.16
CA LEU A 12 -28.98 -29.23 -20.85
C LEU A 12 -28.37 -27.84 -20.99
N GLY A 13 -29.24 -26.82 -21.07
CA GLY A 13 -28.93 -25.49 -20.65
C GLY A 13 -28.71 -25.53 -19.14
N LEU A 14 -27.59 -26.10 -18.72
CA LEU A 14 -26.98 -25.73 -17.46
C LEU A 14 -26.48 -24.30 -17.69
N CYS A 15 -27.38 -23.32 -17.49
CA CYS A 15 -26.96 -22.06 -16.95
C CYS A 15 -26.34 -22.39 -15.60
N THR A 16 -25.06 -22.76 -15.59
CA THR A 16 -24.25 -22.59 -14.40
C THR A 16 -24.30 -21.10 -14.15
N ASN A 17 -25.12 -20.67 -13.20
CA ASN A 17 -24.97 -19.38 -12.56
C ASN A 17 -23.64 -19.47 -11.78
N ALA A 18 -22.53 -19.47 -12.51
CA ALA A 18 -21.24 -19.16 -11.95
C ALA A 18 -21.34 -17.68 -11.59
N ASN A 19 -21.65 -17.41 -10.33
CA ASN A 19 -21.54 -16.06 -9.80
C ASN A 19 -20.07 -15.67 -9.99
N ALA A 20 -19.83 -14.55 -10.67
CA ALA A 20 -18.48 -14.03 -10.86
C ALA A 20 -17.80 -13.85 -9.49
N ASP A 21 -16.54 -14.26 -9.39
CA ASP A 21 -15.71 -14.02 -8.20
C ASP A 21 -15.39 -12.52 -8.11
N ILE A 22 -16.24 -11.76 -7.40
CA ILE A 22 -16.06 -10.33 -7.16
C ILE A 22 -15.20 -10.11 -5.91
N TYR A 23 -14.06 -9.43 -6.08
CA TYR A 23 -13.17 -9.05 -4.99
C TYR A 23 -12.91 -7.54 -5.01
N HIS A 24 -13.22 -6.86 -3.90
CA HIS A 24 -13.17 -5.38 -3.81
C HIS A 24 -13.87 -4.67 -5.00
N GLY A 25 -14.99 -5.23 -5.48
CA GLY A 25 -15.74 -4.67 -6.61
C GLY A 25 -15.17 -4.99 -8.00
N ILE A 26 -14.09 -5.76 -8.09
CA ILE A 26 -13.46 -6.19 -9.35
C ILE A 26 -13.86 -7.64 -9.63
N ASP A 27 -14.26 -7.92 -10.88
CA ASP A 27 -14.53 -9.27 -11.37
C ASP A 27 -13.22 -10.00 -11.67
N ILE A 28 -12.80 -10.87 -10.74
CA ILE A 28 -11.55 -11.62 -10.82
C ILE A 28 -11.59 -12.66 -11.94
N ASP A 29 -12.76 -13.23 -12.23
CA ASP A 29 -12.92 -14.19 -13.32
C ASP A 29 -12.69 -13.50 -14.66
N ALA A 30 -13.26 -12.32 -14.86
CA ALA A 30 -13.06 -11.52 -16.07
C ALA A 30 -11.58 -11.12 -16.25
N VAL A 31 -10.92 -10.65 -15.19
CA VAL A 31 -9.49 -10.28 -15.25
C VAL A 31 -8.63 -11.50 -15.55
N TYR A 32 -8.84 -12.62 -14.86
CA TYR A 32 -8.08 -13.84 -15.04
C TYR A 32 -8.21 -14.39 -16.47
N ASN A 33 -9.41 -14.32 -17.06
CA ASN A 33 -9.66 -14.78 -18.42
C ASN A 33 -9.17 -13.81 -19.51
N SER A 34 -8.78 -12.58 -19.16
CA SER A 34 -8.37 -11.55 -20.13
C SER A 34 -6.88 -11.55 -20.48
N SER A 35 -6.03 -12.28 -19.74
CA SER A 35 -4.57 -12.29 -19.92
C SER A 35 -3.92 -13.51 -19.26
N ASP A 36 -2.62 -13.72 -19.49
CA ASP A 36 -1.84 -14.85 -18.97
C ASP A 36 -1.47 -14.67 -17.48
N TRP A 37 -2.47 -14.78 -16.60
CA TRP A 37 -2.27 -14.78 -15.16
C TRP A 37 -1.86 -16.15 -14.64
N SER A 38 -0.91 -16.20 -13.71
CA SER A 38 -0.52 -17.48 -13.10
C SER A 38 -1.52 -18.00 -12.06
N SER A 39 -2.31 -17.11 -11.44
CA SER A 39 -3.40 -17.46 -10.52
C SER A 39 -4.31 -16.26 -10.29
N LYS A 40 -5.55 -16.53 -9.85
CA LYS A 40 -6.46 -15.50 -9.35
C LYS A 40 -5.95 -14.82 -8.09
N ASP A 41 -5.23 -15.56 -7.25
CA ASP A 41 -4.67 -15.02 -6.01
C ASP A 41 -3.67 -13.90 -6.29
N LYS A 42 -2.86 -13.99 -7.36
CA LYS A 42 -1.97 -12.87 -7.73
C LYS A 42 -2.72 -11.59 -8.10
N ILE A 43 -3.91 -11.71 -8.70
CA ILE A 43 -4.74 -10.54 -9.00
C ILE A 43 -5.24 -9.93 -7.67
N LYS A 44 -5.68 -10.78 -6.73
CA LYS A 44 -6.13 -10.35 -5.40
C LYS A 44 -5.00 -9.70 -4.60
N ASP A 45 -3.78 -10.24 -4.65
CA ASP A 45 -2.60 -9.65 -4.01
C ASP A 45 -2.32 -8.23 -4.52
N ILE A 46 -2.42 -7.99 -5.83
CA ILE A 46 -2.24 -6.64 -6.41
C ILE A 46 -3.34 -5.68 -5.91
N ILE A 47 -4.58 -6.17 -5.79
CA ILE A 47 -5.71 -5.40 -5.28
C ILE A 47 -5.51 -5.06 -3.80
N ASP A 48 -5.04 -6.02 -3.00
CA ASP A 48 -4.75 -5.84 -1.58
C ASP A 48 -3.60 -4.83 -1.38
N ASP A 49 -2.54 -4.95 -2.17
CA ASP A 49 -1.42 -4.02 -2.19
C ASP A 49 -1.86 -2.60 -2.55
N TYR A 50 -2.71 -2.45 -3.57
CA TYR A 50 -3.28 -1.15 -3.91
C TYR A 50 -4.13 -0.57 -2.76
N THR A 51 -4.99 -1.39 -2.18
CA THR A 51 -5.82 -1.03 -1.02
C THR A 51 -4.95 -0.54 0.14
N LEU A 52 -3.86 -1.25 0.42
CA LEU A 52 -2.93 -0.91 1.47
C LEU A 52 -2.23 0.43 1.22
N THR A 53 -1.86 0.73 -0.03
CA THR A 53 -1.28 2.04 -0.37
C THR A 53 -2.25 3.20 -0.10
N LEU A 54 -3.54 3.03 -0.36
CA LEU A 54 -4.58 4.02 -0.05
C LEU A 54 -4.71 4.24 1.47
N GLN A 55 -4.68 3.14 2.24
CA GLN A 55 -4.67 3.21 3.70
C GLN A 55 -3.44 3.93 4.23
N TYR A 56 -2.25 3.67 3.67
CA TYR A 56 -1.02 4.33 4.05
C TYR A 56 -1.01 5.83 3.72
N LYS A 57 -1.55 6.27 2.58
CA LYS A 57 -1.73 7.70 2.30
C LYS A 57 -2.67 8.39 3.28
N SER A 58 -3.78 7.75 3.61
CA SER A 58 -4.71 8.24 4.62
C SER A 58 -4.02 8.36 5.98
N LYS A 59 -3.22 7.35 6.37
CA LYS A 59 -2.46 7.35 7.61
C LYS A 59 -1.39 8.43 7.65
N LEU A 60 -0.67 8.67 6.54
CA LEU A 60 0.32 9.73 6.43
C LEU A 60 -0.32 11.09 6.70
N THR A 61 -1.45 11.37 6.03
CA THR A 61 -2.23 12.60 6.23
C THR A 61 -2.66 12.80 7.69
N GLN A 62 -2.97 11.71 8.40
CA GLN A 62 -3.28 11.76 9.83
C GLN A 62 -2.03 12.02 10.68
N CYS A 63 -0.90 11.39 10.35
CA CYS A 63 0.36 11.59 11.05
C CYS A 63 0.82 13.05 10.98
N SER A 64 0.71 13.71 9.82
CA SER A 64 1.13 15.12 9.63
C SER A 64 0.37 16.11 10.52
N LYS A 65 -0.84 15.74 10.97
CA LYS A 65 -1.69 16.56 11.85
C LYS A 65 -1.53 16.23 13.35
N ASN A 66 -0.73 15.20 13.68
CA ASN A 66 -0.55 14.73 15.05
C ASN A 66 0.61 15.49 15.76
N ILE A 67 0.52 15.63 17.08
CA ILE A 67 1.63 16.14 17.91
C ILE A 67 2.83 15.18 17.91
N GLU A 68 2.59 13.87 17.80
CA GLU A 68 3.62 12.82 17.68
C GLU A 68 3.93 12.49 16.20
N ARG A 69 3.82 13.47 15.30
CA ARG A 69 3.96 13.30 13.85
C ARG A 69 5.18 12.49 13.43
N PHE A 70 6.36 12.72 14.02
CA PHE A 70 7.57 12.01 13.64
C PHE A 70 7.49 10.53 13.96
N ASN A 71 7.11 10.16 15.19
CA ASN A 71 6.95 8.75 15.57
C ASN A 71 5.88 8.06 14.70
N CYS A 72 4.78 8.76 14.41
CA CYS A 72 3.72 8.24 13.53
C CYS A 72 4.22 8.00 12.10
N MET A 73 4.97 8.95 11.53
CA MET A 73 5.57 8.84 10.20
C MET A 73 6.65 7.76 10.15
N ASP A 74 7.45 7.62 11.21
CA ASP A 74 8.52 6.62 11.30
C ASP A 74 7.97 5.19 11.25
N LEU A 75 6.97 4.91 12.09
CA LEU A 75 6.26 3.63 12.08
C LEU A 75 5.55 3.35 10.75
N LEU A 76 5.10 4.39 10.05
CA LEU A 76 4.49 4.23 8.73
C LEU A 76 5.54 3.92 7.66
N ALA A 77 6.67 4.62 7.67
CA ALA A 77 7.78 4.40 6.75
C ALA A 77 8.32 2.97 6.86
N GLU A 78 8.55 2.49 8.09
CA GLU A 78 9.00 1.12 8.33
C GLU A 78 8.03 0.08 7.75
N LYS A 79 6.71 0.30 7.90
CA LYS A 79 5.68 -0.57 7.32
C LYS A 79 5.71 -0.56 5.80
N VAL A 80 5.80 0.62 5.18
CA VAL A 80 5.90 0.77 3.71
C VAL A 80 7.13 0.04 3.18
N ILE A 81 8.29 0.25 3.81
CA ILE A 81 9.56 -0.36 3.40
C ILE A 81 9.51 -1.88 3.58
N THR A 82 9.03 -2.37 4.73
CA THR A 82 8.95 -3.80 5.03
C THR A 82 8.03 -4.54 4.07
N HIS A 83 6.91 -3.94 3.67
CA HIS A 83 5.94 -4.58 2.79
C HIS A 83 6.37 -4.51 1.32
N PHE A 84 6.65 -3.30 0.81
CA PHE A 84 6.85 -3.06 -0.63
C PHE A 84 8.31 -3.06 -1.08
N TYR A 85 9.25 -2.78 -0.17
CA TYR A 85 10.69 -2.68 -0.45
C TYR A 85 11.45 -3.77 0.32
N ASN A 86 10.88 -4.97 0.35
CA ASN A 86 11.36 -6.10 1.15
C ASN A 86 12.71 -6.68 0.67
N TYR A 87 13.07 -6.46 -0.59
CA TYR A 87 14.39 -6.83 -1.11
C TYR A 87 15.46 -5.95 -0.44
N ASN A 88 16.37 -6.57 0.30
CA ASN A 88 17.34 -5.89 1.17
C ASN A 88 16.69 -4.96 2.21
N MET A 89 15.56 -5.40 2.79
CA MET A 89 14.77 -4.65 3.78
C MET A 89 15.63 -3.98 4.87
N GLU A 90 16.56 -4.70 5.51
CA GLU A 90 17.42 -4.15 6.56
C GLU A 90 18.25 -2.96 6.07
N THR A 91 18.76 -3.04 4.84
CA THR A 91 19.52 -1.95 4.22
C THR A 91 18.59 -0.76 3.91
N ASN A 92 17.39 -1.01 3.41
CA ASN A 92 16.42 0.05 3.09
C ASN A 92 15.98 0.80 4.35
N LEU A 93 15.74 0.08 5.45
CA LEU A 93 15.45 0.67 6.76
C LEU A 93 16.63 1.51 7.27
N GLN A 94 17.86 0.99 7.17
CA GLN A 94 19.06 1.73 7.57
C GLN A 94 19.23 3.03 6.75
N VAL A 95 19.00 2.97 5.43
CA VAL A 95 19.05 4.16 4.56
C VAL A 95 18.01 5.18 4.97
N TYR A 96 16.78 4.75 5.25
CA TYR A 96 15.72 5.61 5.73
C TYR A 96 16.06 6.29 7.08
N HIS A 97 16.55 5.53 8.07
CA HIS A 97 16.95 6.13 9.35
C HIS A 97 18.13 7.10 9.21
N ASN A 98 19.09 6.80 8.32
CA ASN A 98 20.19 7.73 8.01
C ASN A 98 19.66 9.02 7.38
N TYR A 99 18.66 8.93 6.49
CA TYR A 99 18.00 10.09 5.91
C TYR A 99 17.32 10.94 6.99
N VAL A 100 16.53 10.33 7.89
CA VAL A 100 15.84 11.04 8.99
C VAL A 100 16.85 11.76 9.89
N ASN A 101 17.93 11.09 10.29
CA ASN A 101 18.97 11.68 11.12
C ASN A 101 19.63 12.88 10.42
N ALA A 102 19.99 12.74 9.14
CA ALA A 102 20.58 13.84 8.37
C ALA A 102 19.64 15.05 8.24
N ILE A 103 18.33 14.82 8.12
CA ILE A 103 17.31 15.88 8.09
C ILE A 103 17.23 16.59 9.46
N PHE A 104 17.25 15.86 10.57
CA PHE A 104 17.24 16.49 11.89
C PHE A 104 18.52 17.28 12.18
N ASP A 105 19.68 16.75 11.79
CA ASP A 105 20.97 17.44 11.91
C ASP A 105 21.00 18.73 11.08
N ALA A 106 20.54 18.67 9.82
CA ALA A 106 20.57 19.81 8.90
C ALA A 106 19.63 20.95 9.31
N TYR A 107 18.49 20.63 9.90
CA TYR A 107 17.50 21.61 10.34
C TYR A 107 17.59 21.92 11.83
N GLY A 108 18.58 21.40 12.56
CA GLY A 108 18.78 21.75 13.97
C GLY A 108 17.61 21.36 14.87
N VAL A 109 16.94 20.26 14.54
CA VAL A 109 15.90 19.66 15.36
C VAL A 109 16.60 18.91 16.49
N VAL A 110 16.72 19.56 17.65
CA VAL A 110 17.39 18.99 18.82
C VAL A 110 16.35 18.30 19.70
N TYR A 111 16.49 16.98 19.85
CA TYR A 111 15.78 16.24 20.88
C TYR A 111 16.36 16.61 22.25
N CYS A 112 15.50 17.05 23.16
CA CYS A 112 15.92 17.23 24.53
C CYS A 112 15.87 15.92 25.29
N LEU A 113 17.01 15.55 25.84
CA LEU A 113 17.06 14.52 26.87
C LEU A 113 16.51 15.12 28.17
N ASN A 114 15.69 14.37 28.91
CA ASN A 114 15.39 14.76 30.28
C ASN A 114 16.61 14.52 31.19
N LYS A 115 16.50 14.93 32.47
CA LYS A 115 17.55 14.79 33.49
C LYS A 115 18.15 13.37 33.62
N TYR A 116 17.46 12.33 33.14
CA TYR A 116 17.90 10.94 33.21
C TYR A 116 18.48 10.43 31.89
N ASN A 117 18.84 11.32 30.94
CA ASN A 117 19.27 10.97 29.59
C ASN A 117 18.26 10.10 28.82
N VAL A 118 17.00 10.09 29.25
CA VAL A 118 15.93 9.47 28.47
C VAL A 118 15.53 10.49 27.42
N PRO A 119 15.40 10.10 26.13
CA PRO A 119 14.75 10.93 25.14
C PRO A 119 13.36 11.28 25.64
N ALA A 120 13.21 12.47 26.23
CA ALA A 120 11.89 13.02 26.40
C ALA A 120 11.51 13.40 24.98
N GLY A 121 10.43 12.84 24.43
CA GLY A 121 9.96 13.12 23.07
C GLY A 121 9.57 14.58 22.83
N THR A 122 10.07 15.53 23.63
CA THR A 122 9.90 16.96 23.48
C THR A 122 11.10 17.51 22.70
N LEU A 123 10.80 18.00 21.50
CA LEU A 123 11.73 18.74 20.68
C LEU A 123 12.03 20.08 21.35
N CYS A 124 13.32 20.39 21.52
CA CYS A 124 13.74 21.62 22.17
C CYS A 124 13.90 22.80 21.22
N ASN A 125 13.84 22.55 19.91
CA ASN A 125 13.83 23.59 18.89
C ASN A 125 12.64 23.36 17.94
N ILE A 126 11.58 24.15 18.16
CA ILE A 126 10.28 24.00 17.49
C ILE A 126 10.29 24.70 16.12
N ASP A 127 11.12 25.74 15.93
CA ASP A 127 11.04 26.63 14.76
C ASP A 127 11.44 25.94 13.44
N ASN A 128 12.37 25.00 13.49
CA ASN A 128 12.82 24.25 12.32
C ASN A 128 12.13 22.88 12.14
N GLU A 129 11.27 22.50 13.09
CA GLU A 129 10.55 21.23 13.11
C GLU A 129 9.67 21.03 11.87
N GLY A 130 9.01 22.11 11.44
CA GLY A 130 8.11 22.07 10.29
C GLY A 130 8.80 21.62 9.01
N LYS A 131 10.06 22.01 8.80
CA LYS A 131 10.80 21.65 7.58
C LYS A 131 11.24 20.19 7.58
N SER A 132 11.68 19.67 8.72
CA SER A 132 12.01 18.24 8.85
C SER A 132 10.78 17.37 8.65
N ALA A 133 9.64 17.75 9.24
CA ALA A 133 8.39 17.01 9.08
C ALA A 133 7.95 16.92 7.62
N LEU A 134 7.99 18.05 6.89
CA LEU A 134 7.63 18.10 5.47
C LEU A 134 8.52 17.20 4.61
N LEU A 135 9.83 17.17 4.86
CA LEU A 135 10.77 16.37 4.07
C LEU A 135 10.63 14.87 4.35
N ILE A 136 10.32 14.49 5.60
CA ILE A 136 10.05 13.09 5.95
C ILE A 136 8.70 12.65 5.37
N GLU A 137 7.67 13.49 5.49
CA GLU A 137 6.35 13.25 4.88
C GLU A 137 6.47 13.06 3.37
N GLN A 138 7.21 13.94 2.69
CA GLN A 138 7.43 13.85 1.25
C GLN A 138 8.12 12.54 0.87
N TYR A 139 9.18 12.14 1.59
CA TYR A 139 9.87 10.88 1.35
C TYR A 139 8.91 9.68 1.40
N ILE A 140 8.08 9.60 2.44
CA ILE A 140 7.10 8.50 2.61
C ILE A 140 6.05 8.54 1.50
N ASN A 141 5.54 9.73 1.19
CA ASN A 141 4.55 9.90 0.12
C ASN A 141 5.12 9.47 -1.24
N ASP A 142 6.38 9.80 -1.53
CA ASP A 142 7.05 9.42 -2.79
C ASP A 142 7.25 7.90 -2.88
N LEU A 143 7.62 7.23 -1.78
CA LEU A 143 7.66 5.77 -1.72
C LEU A 143 6.30 5.13 -2.05
N ILE A 144 5.22 5.66 -1.49
CA ILE A 144 3.86 5.14 -1.73
C ILE A 144 3.41 5.43 -3.16
N LEU A 145 3.66 6.64 -3.66
CA LEU A 145 3.28 7.05 -5.01
C LEU A 145 3.97 6.22 -6.09
N GLN A 146 5.24 5.87 -5.89
CA GLN A 146 5.96 5.02 -6.82
C GLN A 146 5.30 3.64 -6.95
N ILE A 147 4.95 3.01 -5.81
CA ILE A 147 4.22 1.73 -5.80
C ILE A 147 2.85 1.87 -6.46
N GLN A 148 2.10 2.93 -6.15
CA GLN A 148 0.81 3.18 -6.78
C GLN A 148 0.95 3.28 -8.30
N LYS A 149 1.94 4.01 -8.79
CA LYS A 149 2.20 4.16 -10.22
C LYS A 149 2.45 2.80 -10.88
N ASP A 150 3.28 1.97 -10.26
CA ASP A 150 3.61 0.64 -10.80
C ASP A 150 2.38 -0.29 -10.80
N ILE A 151 1.54 -0.22 -9.75
CA ILE A 151 0.28 -0.98 -9.69
C ILE A 151 -0.77 -0.43 -10.68
N PHE A 152 -0.79 0.87 -10.94
CA PHE A 152 -1.73 1.50 -11.89
C PHE A 152 -1.52 1.09 -13.35
N GLU A 153 -0.39 0.47 -13.68
CA GLU A 153 -0.16 -0.14 -14.98
C GLU A 153 -1.11 -1.35 -15.23
N PHE A 154 -1.66 -1.94 -14.17
CA PHE A 154 -2.69 -2.97 -14.28
C PHE A 154 -4.07 -2.34 -14.55
N ASP A 155 -4.59 -2.54 -15.77
CA ASP A 155 -5.84 -1.90 -16.22
C ASP A 155 -7.04 -2.13 -15.30
N PHE A 156 -7.13 -3.29 -14.65
CA PHE A 156 -8.24 -3.60 -13.75
C PHE A 156 -8.23 -2.76 -12.45
N ILE A 157 -7.07 -2.20 -12.06
CA ILE A 157 -6.95 -1.28 -10.92
C ILE A 157 -7.49 0.10 -11.24
N LYS A 158 -7.52 0.52 -12.52
CA LYS A 158 -8.03 1.84 -12.92
C LYS A 158 -9.50 2.07 -12.55
N ASN A 159 -10.24 0.97 -12.36
CA ASN A 159 -11.65 0.98 -11.95
C ASN A 159 -11.84 0.74 -10.43
N TYR A 160 -10.75 0.65 -9.66
CA TYR A 160 -10.81 0.49 -8.20
C TYR A 160 -11.21 1.83 -7.57
N ASN A 161 -12.39 1.87 -6.94
CA ASN A 161 -12.94 3.03 -6.24
C ASN A 161 -12.76 2.92 -4.73
#